data_AF-A0A7C4GMW2-F1
#
_entry.id   AF-A0A7C4GMW2-F1
#
_cell.length_a   1.000
_cell.length_b   1.000
_cell.length_c   1.000
_cell.angle_alpha   90.00
_cell.angle_beta   90.00
_cell.angle_gamma   90.00
#
_symmetry.space_group_name_H-M   'P 1'
#
loop_
_entity.id
_entity.type
_entity.pdbx_description
1 polymer ?
#
loop_
_entity_poly.entity_id
_entity_poly.type
_entity_poly.pdbx_seq_one_letter_code
_entity_poly.pdbx_strand_id
1 'polypeptide(L)'
;DSWKHGEAGANPNIIISPNEVTVIWRNRGINSMDELLNLVGEDIDFLVLEGFYRLIKQYKEAIKIVLVKDKEEVADIEGDAFATFEDIDRSEIIKLPEQYPQLLKIILQPSSSR
;
A
#
# COMPACT_ATOMS: atom_id res chain seq x y z
N ASP A 1 16.90 -0.59 -23.51
CA ASP A 1 16.47 0.26 -24.65
C ASP A 1 15.37 1.23 -24.23
N SER A 2 14.30 0.77 -23.57
CA SER A 2 13.22 1.60 -23.01
C SER A 2 13.68 2.84 -22.22
N TRP A 3 14.74 2.73 -21.41
CA TRP A 3 15.30 3.89 -20.72
C TRP A 3 15.77 5.00 -21.70
N LYS A 4 16.42 4.64 -22.81
CA LYS A 4 16.88 5.59 -23.84
C LYS A 4 15.71 6.27 -24.54
N HIS A 5 14.63 5.53 -24.83
CA HIS A 5 13.39 6.11 -25.36
C HIS A 5 12.79 7.12 -24.40
N GLY A 6 12.81 6.82 -23.10
CA GLY A 6 12.41 7.75 -22.05
C GLY A 6 13.30 9.00 -21.95
N GLU A 7 14.63 8.87 -22.06
CA GLU A 7 15.55 10.01 -22.12
C GLU A 7 15.32 10.87 -23.37
N ALA A 8 14.94 10.26 -24.49
CA ALA A 8 14.61 10.96 -25.74
C ALA A 8 13.23 11.66 -25.69
N GLY A 9 12.49 11.55 -24.58
CA GLY A 9 11.24 12.26 -24.34
C GLY A 9 9.96 11.43 -24.52
N ALA A 10 10.05 10.13 -24.79
CA ALA A 10 8.86 9.28 -24.86
C ALA A 10 8.17 9.17 -23.49
N ASN A 11 6.88 9.52 -23.43
CA ASN A 11 6.08 9.52 -22.20
C ASN A 11 4.57 9.34 -22.52
N PRO A 12 3.94 8.19 -22.16
CA PRO A 12 4.55 7.05 -21.46
C PRO A 12 5.48 6.20 -22.35
N ASN A 13 6.36 5.45 -21.70
CA ASN A 13 6.99 4.28 -22.33
C ASN A 13 6.16 3.04 -22.02
N ILE A 14 5.71 2.34 -23.05
CA ILE A 14 4.93 1.11 -22.93
C ILE A 14 5.80 -0.04 -23.44
N ILE A 15 6.06 -1.02 -22.58
CA ILE A 15 6.86 -2.22 -22.86
C ILE A 15 5.91 -3.41 -22.81
N ILE A 16 5.85 -4.19 -23.88
CA ILE A 16 4.88 -5.28 -24.04
C ILE A 16 5.64 -6.59 -24.26
N SER A 17 5.26 -7.61 -23.51
CA SER A 17 5.63 -9.02 -23.69
C SER A 17 4.37 -9.90 -23.68
N PRO A 18 4.44 -11.19 -24.03
CA PRO A 18 3.25 -12.05 -24.10
C PRO A 18 2.40 -12.11 -22.82
N ASN A 19 3.02 -11.97 -21.64
CA ASN A 19 2.36 -12.15 -20.34
C ASN A 19 2.52 -10.95 -19.41
N GLU A 20 3.16 -9.87 -19.87
CA GLU A 20 3.47 -8.71 -19.02
C GLU A 20 3.48 -7.43 -19.84
N VAL A 21 2.87 -6.39 -19.29
CA VAL A 21 2.93 -5.03 -19.81
C VAL A 21 3.48 -4.13 -18.71
N THR A 22 4.50 -3.35 -19.03
CA THR A 22 5.01 -2.29 -18.15
C THR A 22 4.71 -0.94 -18.76
N VAL A 23 4.11 -0.04 -17.98
CA VAL A 23 3.90 1.36 -18.39
C VAL A 23 4.66 2.28 -17.46
N ILE A 24 5.51 3.14 -18.03
CA ILE A 24 6.34 4.09 -17.29
C ILE A 24 5.98 5.50 -17.72
N TRP A 25 5.38 6.26 -16.81
CA TRP A 25 5.22 7.70 -16.95
C TRP A 25 6.35 8.44 -16.22
N ARG A 26 7.02 9.36 -16.92
CA ARG A 26 8.00 10.26 -16.32
C ARG A 26 7.32 11.56 -15.90
N ASN A 27 7.73 12.12 -14.76
CA ASN A 27 7.22 13.39 -14.23
C ASN A 27 5.70 13.44 -13.97
N ARG A 28 5.05 12.29 -13.85
CA ARG A 28 3.65 12.18 -13.41
C ARG A 28 3.64 11.74 -11.95
N GLY A 29 3.34 12.68 -11.06
CA GLY A 29 3.08 12.36 -9.65
C GLY A 29 1.64 11.88 -9.47
N ILE A 30 1.43 10.96 -8.54
CA ILE A 30 0.10 10.56 -8.06
C ILE A 30 -0.21 11.40 -6.83
N ASN A 31 -1.20 12.29 -6.93
CA ASN A 31 -1.48 13.26 -5.87
C ASN A 31 -2.73 12.94 -5.05
N SER A 32 -3.56 12.01 -5.50
CA SER A 32 -4.75 11.54 -4.78
C SER A 32 -4.94 10.03 -4.92
N MET A 33 -5.70 9.44 -4.01
CA MET A 33 -6.13 8.05 -4.11
C MET A 33 -7.02 7.83 -5.34
N ASP A 34 -7.89 8.77 -5.69
CA ASP A 34 -8.73 8.67 -6.89
C ASP A 34 -7.88 8.57 -8.16
N GLU A 35 -6.78 9.33 -8.27
CA GLU A 35 -5.87 9.22 -9.42
C GLU A 35 -5.21 7.84 -9.47
N LEU A 36 -4.80 7.31 -8.32
CA LEU A 36 -4.22 5.97 -8.21
C LEU A 36 -5.22 4.89 -8.62
N LEU A 37 -6.45 4.93 -8.09
CA LEU A 37 -7.49 3.94 -8.36
C LEU A 37 -7.90 3.95 -9.84
N ASN A 38 -8.00 5.12 -10.45
CA ASN A 38 -8.25 5.25 -11.90
C ASN A 38 -7.11 4.67 -12.76
N LEU A 39 -5.87 4.65 -12.25
CA LEU A 39 -4.73 4.06 -12.95
C LEU A 39 -4.72 2.54 -12.86
N VAL A 40 -5.08 2.02 -11.69
CA VAL A 40 -5.08 0.60 -11.36
C VAL A 40 -6.21 -0.15 -12.09
N GLY A 41 -7.36 0.50 -12.27
CA GLY A 41 -8.52 -0.06 -12.96
C GLY A 41 -9.45 -0.86 -12.04
N GLU A 42 -10.58 -1.33 -12.58
CA GLU A 42 -11.66 -1.96 -11.80
C GLU A 42 -11.49 -3.49 -11.64
N ASP A 43 -10.61 -4.13 -12.41
CA ASP A 43 -10.44 -5.59 -12.44
C ASP A 43 -9.51 -6.13 -11.31
N ILE A 44 -9.52 -5.49 -10.14
CA ILE A 44 -8.64 -5.85 -9.01
C ILE A 44 -9.46 -6.04 -7.74
N ASP A 45 -9.28 -7.19 -7.09
CA ASP A 45 -9.95 -7.50 -5.81
C ASP A 45 -9.33 -6.75 -4.62
N PHE A 46 -7.99 -6.60 -4.63
CA PHE A 46 -7.24 -5.97 -3.54
C PHE A 46 -6.04 -5.17 -4.07
N LEU A 47 -5.88 -3.95 -3.56
CA LEU A 47 -4.70 -3.12 -3.77
C LEU A 47 -3.93 -2.99 -2.46
N VAL A 48 -2.69 -3.50 -2.43
CA VAL A 48 -1.79 -3.34 -1.28
C VAL A 48 -0.80 -2.22 -1.59
N LEU A 49 -0.74 -1.21 -0.71
CA LEU A 49 0.19 -0.10 -0.81
C LEU A 49 1.19 -0.16 0.34
N GLU A 50 2.47 -0.27 0.01
CA GLU A 50 3.54 -0.17 1.00
C GLU A 50 3.99 1.29 1.12
N GLY A 51 3.91 1.84 2.33
CA GLY A 51 4.21 3.25 2.57
C GLY A 51 3.02 4.15 2.20
N PHE A 52 3.26 5.18 1.38
CA PHE A 52 2.23 6.16 0.94
C PHE A 52 1.37 6.77 2.06
N TYR A 53 1.83 6.78 3.31
CA TYR A 53 1.03 7.21 4.46
C TYR A 53 0.40 8.60 4.27
N ARG A 54 1.15 9.55 3.68
CA ARG A 54 0.63 10.90 3.40
C ARG A 54 -0.56 10.90 2.45
N LEU A 55 -0.57 10.01 1.46
CA LEU A 55 -1.65 9.88 0.47
C LEU A 55 -2.88 9.19 1.11
N ILE A 56 -2.63 8.13 1.88
CA ILE A 56 -3.70 7.27 2.41
C ILE A 56 -4.31 7.77 3.73
N LYS A 57 -3.62 8.65 4.46
CA LYS A 57 -4.08 9.13 5.78
C LYS A 57 -5.52 9.66 5.73
N GLN A 58 -5.87 10.37 4.65
CA GLN A 58 -7.19 10.97 4.45
C GLN A 58 -8.23 10.00 3.86
N TYR A 59 -7.79 8.86 3.31
CA TYR A 59 -8.65 7.88 2.65
C TYR A 59 -9.17 6.87 3.67
N LYS A 60 -10.44 7.02 4.07
CA LYS A 60 -11.05 6.26 5.17
C LYS A 60 -11.43 4.82 4.80
N GLU A 61 -11.50 4.50 3.52
CA GLU A 61 -11.89 3.17 3.06
C GLU A 61 -10.73 2.17 3.06
N ALA A 62 -9.49 2.67 3.17
CA ALA A 62 -8.31 1.81 3.26
C ALA A 62 -8.05 1.38 4.71
N ILE A 63 -7.75 0.10 4.89
CA ILE A 63 -7.22 -0.46 6.14
C ILE A 63 -5.73 -0.13 6.23
N LYS A 64 -5.32 0.55 7.29
CA LYS A 64 -3.94 0.97 7.54
C LYS A 64 -3.29 0.03 8.55
N ILE A 65 -2.30 -0.72 8.10
CA ILE A 65 -1.49 -1.58 8.95
C ILE A 65 -0.14 -0.90 9.18
N VAL A 66 0.17 -0.62 10.44
CA VAL A 66 1.42 0.04 10.83
C VAL A 66 2.37 -1.02 11.36
N LEU A 67 3.52 -1.17 10.68
CA LEU A 67 4.62 -1.99 11.17
C LEU A 67 5.48 -1.15 12.12
N VAL A 68 5.60 -1.59 13.37
CA VAL A 68 6.38 -0.91 14.42
C VAL A 68 7.56 -1.75 14.88
N LYS A 69 8.63 -1.08 15.29
CA LYS A 69 9.85 -1.70 15.83
C LYS A 69 9.93 -1.63 17.35
N ASP A 70 9.26 -0.67 17.95
CA ASP A 70 9.20 -0.50 19.40
C ASP A 70 7.82 0.01 19.84
N LYS A 71 7.65 0.13 21.16
CA LYS A 71 6.36 0.52 21.77
C LYS A 71 6.11 2.03 21.68
N GLU A 72 7.14 2.82 21.41
CA GLU A 72 7.07 4.27 21.32
C GLU A 72 6.47 4.71 19.98
N GLU A 73 6.77 4.00 18.88
CA GLU A 73 6.24 4.29 17.53
C GLU A 73 4.70 4.23 17.42
N VAL A 74 4.03 3.50 18.32
CA VAL A 74 2.56 3.35 18.33
C VAL A 74 1.85 4.67 18.65
N ALA A 75 2.48 5.58 19.39
CA ALA A 75 1.85 6.83 19.80
C ALA A 75 1.74 7.87 18.66
N ASP A 76 2.60 7.76 17.65
CA ASP A 76 2.83 8.83 16.67
C ASP A 76 2.11 8.60 15.33
N ILE A 77 1.55 7.41 15.10
CA ILE A 77 0.98 7.01 13.81
C ILE A 77 -0.45 6.49 13.99
N GLU A 78 -1.36 7.02 13.16
CA GLU A 78 -2.73 6.54 13.09
C GLU A 78 -2.80 5.29 12.20
N GLY A 79 -3.30 4.19 12.76
CA GLY A 79 -3.47 2.91 12.07
C GLY A 79 -4.68 2.15 12.58
N ASP A 80 -5.22 1.26 11.74
CA ASP A 80 -6.33 0.36 12.09
C ASP A 80 -5.82 -0.92 12.77
N ALA A 81 -4.58 -1.32 12.47
CA ALA A 81 -3.88 -2.40 13.13
C ALA A 81 -2.39 -2.08 13.26
N PHE A 82 -1.79 -2.52 14.36
CA PHE A 82 -0.35 -2.44 14.60
C PHE A 82 0.23 -3.85 14.57
N ALA A 83 1.36 -4.01 13.89
CA ALA A 83 2.05 -5.28 13.80
C ALA A 83 3.56 -5.09 13.98
N THR A 84 4.26 -6.14 14.39
CA THR A 84 5.71 -6.09 14.61
C THR A 84 6.36 -7.43 14.33
N PHE A 85 7.62 -7.42 13.94
CA PHE A 85 8.47 -8.61 13.93
C PHE A 85 9.29 -8.73 15.23
N GLU A 86 9.27 -7.71 16.08
CA GLU A 86 10.07 -7.61 17.31
C GLU A 86 9.31 -8.15 18.52
N ASP A 87 10.03 -8.48 19.60
CA ASP A 87 9.40 -8.93 20.86
C ASP A 87 8.98 -7.71 21.68
N ILE A 88 7.77 -7.21 21.41
CA ILE A 88 7.16 -6.09 22.13
C ILE A 88 6.09 -6.61 23.08
N ASP A 89 6.22 -6.30 24.38
CA ASP A 89 5.26 -6.67 25.42
C ASP A 89 4.02 -5.76 25.40
N ARG A 90 3.24 -5.86 24.31
CA ARG A 90 2.03 -5.08 24.04
C ARG A 90 0.99 -5.96 23.35
N SER A 91 -0.06 -6.34 24.09
CA SER A 91 -1.11 -7.25 23.60
C SER A 91 -1.90 -6.73 22.39
N GLU A 92 -1.89 -5.42 22.17
CA GLU A 92 -2.55 -4.73 21.07
C GLU A 92 -1.76 -4.77 19.75
N ILE A 93 -0.47 -5.15 19.80
CA ILE A 93 0.40 -5.25 18.63
C ILE A 93 0.45 -6.71 18.18
N ILE A 94 0.17 -6.95 16.90
CA ILE A 94 0.18 -8.27 16.30
C ILE A 94 1.64 -8.69 16.04
N LYS A 95 2.10 -9.74 16.72
CA LYS A 95 3.42 -10.35 16.52
C LYS A 95 3.43 -11.18 15.24
N LEU A 96 4.25 -10.79 14.27
CA LEU A 96 4.43 -11.49 13.01
C LEU A 96 5.74 -12.29 13.01
N PRO A 97 5.76 -13.47 12.37
CA PRO A 97 4.66 -14.07 11.59
C PRO A 97 3.62 -14.86 12.41
N GLU A 98 3.82 -15.04 13.72
CA GLU A 98 3.07 -15.97 14.58
C GLU A 98 1.55 -15.69 14.59
N GLN A 99 1.18 -14.42 14.58
CA GLN A 99 -0.22 -13.96 14.64
C GLN A 99 -0.71 -13.45 13.28
N TYR A 100 -0.05 -13.81 12.17
CA TYR A 100 -0.51 -13.47 10.82
C TYR A 100 -1.98 -13.83 10.54
N PRO A 101 -2.54 -14.96 11.02
CA PRO A 101 -3.97 -15.25 10.86
C PRO A 101 -4.90 -14.22 11.51
N GLN A 102 -4.46 -13.53 12.56
CA GLN A 102 -5.24 -12.45 13.19
C GLN A 102 -5.23 -11.21 12.30
N LEU A 103 -4.08 -10.86 11.73
CA LEU A 103 -3.96 -9.76 10.78
C LEU A 103 -4.83 -9.98 9.54
N LEU A 104 -4.80 -11.20 8.98
CA LEU A 104 -5.66 -11.54 7.84
C LEU A 104 -7.16 -11.40 8.14
N LYS A 105 -7.60 -11.74 9.36
CA LYS A 105 -8.99 -11.53 9.76
C LYS A 105 -9.38 -10.05 9.75
N ILE A 106 -8.47 -9.16 10.14
CA ILE A 106 -8.70 -7.71 10.08
C ILE A 106 -8.79 -7.25 8.64
N ILE A 107 -7.86 -7.69 7.77
CA ILE A 107 -7.83 -7.33 6.35
C ILE A 107 -9.10 -7.79 5.62
N LEU A 108 -9.58 -9.00 5.91
CA LEU A 108 -10.70 -9.63 5.21
C LEU A 108 -12.06 -9.33 5.86
N GLN A 109 -12.11 -8.57 6.96
CA GLN A 109 -13.37 -8.17 7.56
C GLN A 109 -14.07 -7.16 6.64
N PRO A 110 -15.31 -7.42 6.20
CA PRO A 110 -16.03 -6.46 5.40
C PRO A 110 -16.24 -5.19 6.22
N SER A 111 -15.81 -4.06 5.66
CA SER A 111 -16.03 -2.73 6.21
C SER A 111 -17.54 -2.56 6.44
N SER A 112 -17.99 -2.74 7.68
CA SER A 112 -19.36 -2.40 8.05
C SER A 112 -19.50 -0.91 7.80
N SER A 113 -20.37 -0.54 6.85
CA SER A 113 -20.59 0.83 6.41
C SER A 113 -20.60 1.79 7.59
N ARG A 114 -19.57 2.64 7.69
CA ARG A 114 -19.50 3.78 8.60
C ARG A 114 -19.97 5.03 7.91
#